data_AF-A0AA36FLI4-F1
#
_entry.id   AF-A0AA36FLI4-F1
#
_cell.length_a   1.000
_cell.length_b   1.000
_cell.length_c   1.000
_cell.angle_alpha   90.00
_cell.angle_beta   90.00
_cell.angle_gamma   90.00
#
_symmetry.space_group_name_H-M   'P 1'
#
loop_
_entity.id
_entity.type
_entity.pdbx_description
1 polymer ?
#
loop_
_entity_poly.entity_id
_entity_poly.type
_entity_poly.pdbx_seq_one_letter_code
_entity_poly.pdbx_strand_id
1 'polypeptide(L)'
;MAACIAGIPFLFLLLLAFLESHVVTSAKWRQARNVFLSNVDTLSETMKRQPSHMITTRDLFGLTEDEDVTLMDSAPSEQGTIIKKYGETYRGLPVFDASLTVETDANTDVYTGQVTGRLAQNLDDDINSTVPALNEPEVMLLAANYGKFSMEGARIDYDKLLLMIFVKDNVAILVYRIQYYAVSNGKNYRFCMLIDANNGMLVKKWNTLETAKTKYKMKGVGGNNLIGKLRYGEELPYLEVTREGDDCYFGNEFVTVVNLKGEEFLPNEAESIYNLKCNTTAKDEVNGAYSPINDAIFYGNVVYNMYKEWVKIPPVKKLPMALRVHFGQNIVNAFYNGRNFSFGDGDKEYRPLVSLDIIAHEITHCFTEEHSGLIYEGQSGGIDESFSDLAGEAAEKFLNRGETNEWKIGEDVSTVPLRNVCNQSTDGMSIIHASDYYDLMDVHYVSGVFNRFYCLLARRRGWNTKRVLKAAAHSNRFYWHPTTTFVEAACDFMKSAYDFGYDTKPVERVFKKVGIKVCDLSSYIRTVHQNSKIEDLSAIPEEEIMFKLKIKSELKNVKITTFGGMGEADLFVCYKKLRCNEHLTKWRSNKPGTSQKILMESPKKGRYFIILKSKVEDFIKDVTLKVTFEEKR
;
A
#
# COMPACT_ATOMS: atom_id res chain seq x y z
N MET A 1 -44.54 -57.93 29.57
CA MET A 1 -45.52 -58.28 28.51
C MET A 1 -45.11 -57.46 27.30
N ALA A 2 -44.63 -58.08 26.21
CA ALA A 2 -45.41 -58.83 25.22
C ALA A 2 -46.30 -57.89 24.36
N ALA A 3 -46.33 -58.00 23.02
CA ALA A 3 -45.49 -58.76 22.09
C ALA A 3 -45.84 -58.35 20.63
N CYS A 4 -44.93 -58.60 19.67
CA CYS A 4 -45.28 -59.05 18.29
C CYS A 4 -46.11 -58.07 17.41
N ILE A 5 -46.36 -58.29 16.10
CA ILE A 5 -45.95 -59.25 15.04
C ILE A 5 -46.15 -58.48 13.69
N ALA A 6 -45.56 -58.78 12.53
CA ALA A 6 -44.28 -59.36 12.09
C ALA A 6 -44.16 -59.10 10.55
N GLY A 7 -42.99 -59.28 9.93
CA GLY A 7 -42.81 -58.89 8.51
C GLY A 7 -41.49 -59.30 7.84
N ILE A 8 -41.09 -60.55 8.01
CA ILE A 8 -39.94 -61.23 7.36
C ILE A 8 -40.49 -62.55 6.76
N PRO A 9 -39.74 -63.41 5.99
CA PRO A 9 -38.33 -63.35 5.52
C PRO A 9 -38.11 -63.86 4.05
N PHE A 10 -36.87 -64.32 3.73
CA PHE A 10 -36.41 -65.10 2.54
C PHE A 10 -36.20 -64.28 1.24
N LEU A 11 -35.12 -64.44 0.45
CA LEU A 11 -33.87 -65.25 0.53
C LEU A 11 -32.67 -64.35 0.04
N PHE A 12 -31.49 -64.72 -0.49
CA PHE A 12 -30.90 -65.95 -1.04
C PHE A 12 -29.37 -66.05 -0.75
N LEU A 13 -28.67 -66.98 -1.41
CA LEU A 13 -27.22 -67.27 -1.37
C LEU A 13 -26.36 -66.17 -2.03
N LEU A 14 -25.00 -66.17 -2.07
CA LEU A 14 -23.86 -66.75 -1.30
C LEU A 14 -22.63 -66.70 -2.25
N LEU A 15 -21.60 -65.91 -1.90
CA LEU A 15 -20.19 -65.96 -2.34
C LEU A 15 -19.82 -66.53 -3.74
N LEU A 16 -19.42 -65.63 -4.66
CA LEU A 16 -18.33 -65.69 -5.68
C LEU A 16 -18.60 -64.60 -6.76
N ALA A 17 -17.64 -63.87 -7.33
CA ALA A 17 -16.18 -63.83 -7.15
C ALA A 17 -15.61 -62.42 -7.46
N PHE A 18 -14.36 -62.20 -7.04
CA PHE A 18 -13.31 -61.32 -7.60
C PHE A 18 -13.66 -59.97 -8.28
N LEU A 19 -13.05 -58.90 -7.73
CA LEU A 19 -12.41 -57.76 -8.43
C LEU A 19 -13.11 -57.19 -9.70
N GLU A 20 -13.68 -56.00 -9.56
CA GLU A 20 -12.96 -54.79 -10.00
C GLU A 20 -13.46 -53.50 -9.31
N SER A 21 -12.70 -52.42 -9.46
CA SER A 21 -12.86 -51.20 -8.66
C SER A 21 -13.77 -50.15 -9.31
N HIS A 22 -14.82 -49.71 -8.61
CA HIS A 22 -15.46 -48.41 -8.83
C HIS A 22 -15.60 -47.68 -7.49
N VAL A 23 -14.93 -46.53 -7.35
CA VAL A 23 -15.08 -45.64 -6.19
C VAL A 23 -16.33 -44.80 -6.39
N VAL A 24 -17.32 -44.93 -5.50
CA VAL A 24 -18.48 -44.04 -5.47
C VAL A 24 -18.04 -42.70 -4.88
N THR A 25 -17.54 -41.80 -5.73
CA THR A 25 -17.27 -40.41 -5.35
C THR A 25 -18.59 -39.68 -5.16
N SER A 26 -18.79 -39.13 -3.95
CA SER A 26 -19.98 -38.36 -3.58
C SER A 26 -20.31 -37.27 -4.60
N ALA A 27 -21.58 -37.19 -5.03
CA ALA A 27 -22.11 -35.99 -5.66
C ALA A 27 -21.97 -34.81 -4.69
N LYS A 28 -21.12 -33.85 -5.03
CA LYS A 28 -21.09 -32.56 -4.33
C LYS A 28 -22.24 -31.71 -4.86
N TRP A 29 -23.07 -31.21 -3.96
CA TRP A 29 -23.94 -30.07 -4.23
C TRP A 29 -23.07 -28.94 -4.82
N ARG A 30 -23.55 -28.35 -5.92
CA ARG A 30 -22.93 -27.16 -6.50
C ARG A 30 -23.54 -25.92 -5.83
N GLN A 31 -22.99 -24.76 -6.15
CA GLN A 31 -23.40 -23.46 -5.61
C GLN A 31 -23.15 -22.42 -6.69
N ALA A 32 -24.00 -21.39 -6.75
CA ALA A 32 -23.78 -20.26 -7.64
C ALA A 32 -22.42 -19.60 -7.33
N ARG A 33 -21.58 -19.35 -8.34
CA ARG A 33 -20.24 -18.78 -8.11
C ARG A 33 -19.74 -17.95 -9.28
N ASN A 34 -19.03 -16.87 -8.98
CA ASN A 34 -18.35 -16.06 -9.99
C ASN A 34 -16.96 -16.65 -10.30
N VAL A 35 -16.84 -17.34 -11.43
CA VAL A 35 -15.57 -17.87 -11.95
C VAL A 35 -14.83 -16.76 -12.70
N PHE A 36 -13.61 -16.45 -12.26
CA PHE A 36 -12.70 -15.58 -13.00
C PHE A 36 -11.97 -16.39 -14.07
N LEU A 37 -11.95 -15.87 -15.30
CA LEU A 37 -11.24 -16.44 -16.44
C LEU A 37 -10.12 -15.48 -16.86
N SER A 38 -8.90 -16.01 -17.00
CA SER A 38 -7.74 -15.27 -17.51
C SER A 38 -6.75 -16.25 -18.14
N ASN A 39 -6.45 -16.10 -19.44
CA ASN A 39 -5.51 -16.90 -20.24
C ASN A 39 -5.79 -18.42 -20.24
N VAL A 40 -6.24 -18.95 -21.38
CA VAL A 40 -6.96 -20.24 -21.40
C VAL A 40 -6.07 -21.45 -21.59
N ASP A 41 -5.25 -21.74 -20.59
CA ASP A 41 -4.55 -23.04 -20.47
C ASP A 41 -5.54 -24.22 -20.37
N THR A 42 -6.78 -23.97 -19.92
CA THR A 42 -7.84 -24.97 -19.73
C THR A 42 -8.63 -25.37 -20.99
N LEU A 43 -8.48 -24.67 -22.12
CA LEU A 43 -9.12 -25.07 -23.38
C LEU A 43 -8.36 -26.26 -23.99
N SER A 44 -9.10 -27.31 -24.38
CA SER A 44 -8.53 -28.52 -24.97
C SER A 44 -7.79 -28.23 -26.27
N GLU A 45 -6.72 -28.99 -26.56
CA GLU A 45 -5.98 -28.83 -27.84
C GLU A 45 -6.87 -29.04 -29.07
N THR A 46 -7.94 -29.83 -28.95
CA THR A 46 -8.90 -30.08 -30.02
C THR A 46 -9.67 -28.81 -30.39
N MET A 47 -10.08 -28.02 -29.39
CA MET A 47 -10.78 -26.74 -29.60
C MET A 47 -9.81 -25.65 -30.09
N LYS A 48 -8.56 -25.65 -29.63
CA LYS A 48 -7.49 -24.72 -30.09
C LYS A 48 -7.09 -24.89 -31.57
N ARG A 49 -7.75 -25.77 -32.34
CA ARG A 49 -7.42 -26.10 -33.74
C ARG A 49 -8.62 -26.11 -34.69
N GLN A 50 -9.82 -25.74 -34.26
CA GLN A 50 -11.01 -25.68 -35.13
C GLN A 50 -11.30 -24.25 -35.64
N PRO A 51 -11.95 -24.08 -36.81
CA PRO A 51 -12.39 -22.78 -37.30
C PRO A 51 -13.45 -22.13 -36.40
N SER A 52 -13.44 -20.80 -36.28
CA SER A 52 -14.34 -20.02 -35.44
C SER A 52 -15.84 -20.24 -35.70
N HIS A 53 -16.20 -20.69 -36.90
CA HIS A 53 -17.57 -21.01 -37.32
C HIS A 53 -18.04 -22.43 -36.93
N MET A 54 -17.23 -23.20 -36.18
CA MET A 54 -17.60 -24.50 -35.59
C MET A 54 -17.62 -24.52 -34.06
N ILE A 55 -17.18 -23.45 -33.39
CA ILE A 55 -17.21 -23.32 -31.93
C ILE A 55 -18.18 -22.20 -31.59
N THR A 56 -19.30 -22.48 -30.90
CA THR A 56 -20.19 -21.40 -30.46
C THR A 56 -19.59 -20.66 -29.28
N THR A 57 -20.09 -19.45 -29.03
CA THR A 57 -19.67 -18.64 -27.87
C THR A 57 -20.03 -19.32 -26.54
N ARG A 58 -21.02 -20.23 -26.50
CA ARG A 58 -21.30 -21.09 -25.34
C ARG A 58 -20.20 -22.14 -25.14
N ASP A 59 -19.84 -22.86 -26.20
CA ASP A 59 -18.86 -23.96 -26.15
C ASP A 59 -17.49 -23.50 -25.64
N LEU A 60 -17.06 -22.31 -26.05
CA LEU A 60 -15.75 -21.74 -25.70
C LEU A 60 -15.62 -21.43 -24.19
N PHE A 61 -16.74 -21.22 -23.49
CA PHE A 61 -16.78 -20.74 -22.11
C PHE A 61 -17.49 -21.68 -21.12
N GLY A 62 -18.08 -22.79 -21.60
CA GLY A 62 -18.70 -23.82 -20.75
C GLY A 62 -20.02 -23.38 -20.11
N LEU A 63 -20.79 -22.56 -20.82
CA LEU A 63 -22.13 -22.12 -20.42
C LEU A 63 -23.16 -23.25 -20.57
N THR A 64 -24.16 -23.28 -19.70
CA THR A 64 -25.32 -24.17 -19.78
C THR A 64 -26.32 -23.75 -20.86
N GLU A 65 -27.39 -24.54 -21.06
CA GLU A 65 -28.48 -24.17 -21.99
C GLU A 65 -29.20 -22.88 -21.55
N ASP A 66 -29.30 -22.62 -20.23
CA ASP A 66 -29.92 -21.42 -19.67
C ASP A 66 -29.00 -20.17 -19.67
N GLU A 67 -27.68 -20.35 -19.78
CA GLU A 67 -26.67 -19.29 -19.76
C GLU A 67 -26.23 -18.90 -21.18
N ASP A 68 -26.21 -17.60 -21.49
CA ASP A 68 -25.84 -17.05 -22.81
C ASP A 68 -25.02 -15.75 -22.67
N VAL A 69 -24.43 -15.25 -23.74
CA VAL A 69 -23.61 -14.03 -23.74
C VAL A 69 -23.98 -13.04 -24.85
N THR A 70 -24.25 -11.80 -24.44
CA THR A 70 -24.60 -10.68 -25.33
C THR A 70 -23.40 -9.77 -25.57
N LEU A 71 -23.16 -9.35 -26.82
CA LEU A 71 -22.11 -8.36 -27.11
C LEU A 71 -22.54 -6.99 -26.55
N MET A 72 -21.72 -6.43 -25.65
CA MET A 72 -21.94 -5.12 -25.02
C MET A 72 -21.18 -3.99 -25.74
N ASP A 73 -19.95 -4.26 -26.18
CA ASP A 73 -19.06 -3.25 -26.78
C ASP A 73 -17.95 -3.93 -27.61
N SER A 74 -17.35 -3.21 -28.55
CA SER A 74 -16.19 -3.70 -29.32
C SER A 74 -15.33 -2.57 -29.89
N ALA A 75 -14.01 -2.68 -29.78
CA ALA A 75 -13.04 -1.71 -30.28
C ALA A 75 -11.82 -2.38 -30.94
N PRO A 76 -11.20 -1.78 -31.97
CA PRO A 76 -9.94 -2.25 -32.52
C PRO A 76 -8.76 -1.96 -31.57
N SER A 77 -7.72 -2.77 -31.65
CA SER A 77 -6.44 -2.58 -30.96
C SER A 77 -5.39 -1.93 -31.87
N GLU A 78 -4.29 -1.45 -31.28
CA GLU A 78 -3.11 -1.01 -32.04
C GLU A 78 -2.36 -2.17 -32.73
N GLN A 79 -2.66 -3.42 -32.32
CA GLN A 79 -2.01 -4.64 -32.80
C GLN A 79 -2.72 -5.27 -34.02
N GLY A 80 -3.83 -4.68 -34.49
CA GLY A 80 -4.61 -5.20 -35.63
C GLY A 80 -5.64 -6.26 -35.24
N THR A 81 -6.07 -6.28 -33.98
CA THR A 81 -7.09 -7.19 -33.44
C THR A 81 -8.37 -6.40 -33.09
N ILE A 82 -9.47 -7.10 -32.82
CA ILE A 82 -10.71 -6.54 -32.28
C ILE A 82 -10.92 -7.09 -30.88
N ILE A 83 -11.02 -6.18 -29.90
CA ILE A 83 -11.38 -6.48 -28.52
C ILE A 83 -12.90 -6.37 -28.41
N LYS A 84 -13.56 -7.46 -28.01
CA LYS A 84 -15.03 -7.54 -27.85
C LYS A 84 -15.37 -7.79 -26.39
N LYS A 85 -16.23 -6.97 -25.81
CA LYS A 85 -16.78 -7.18 -24.46
C LYS A 85 -18.18 -7.75 -24.55
N TYR A 86 -18.38 -8.89 -23.88
CA TYR A 86 -19.65 -9.57 -23.72
C TYR A 86 -20.14 -9.46 -22.28
N GLY A 87 -21.45 -9.44 -22.07
CA GLY A 87 -22.11 -9.58 -20.78
C GLY A 87 -22.95 -10.83 -20.74
N GLU A 88 -22.91 -11.53 -19.61
CA GLU A 88 -23.65 -12.78 -19.41
C GLU A 88 -25.15 -12.52 -19.16
N THR A 89 -25.97 -13.47 -19.63
CA THR A 89 -27.41 -13.52 -19.38
C THR A 89 -27.81 -14.92 -18.96
N TYR A 90 -28.74 -15.02 -18.01
CA TYR A 90 -29.36 -16.26 -17.57
C TYR A 90 -30.87 -16.22 -17.87
N ARG A 91 -31.37 -17.16 -18.67
CA ARG A 91 -32.76 -17.19 -19.19
C ARG A 91 -33.21 -15.83 -19.77
N GLY A 92 -32.29 -15.14 -20.44
CA GLY A 92 -32.50 -13.82 -21.06
C GLY A 92 -32.43 -12.60 -20.12
N LEU A 93 -32.27 -12.80 -18.81
CA LEU A 93 -31.98 -11.71 -17.86
C LEU A 93 -30.47 -11.48 -17.75
N PRO A 94 -29.95 -10.24 -17.73
CA PRO A 94 -28.52 -9.99 -17.53
C PRO A 94 -28.05 -10.44 -16.14
N VAL A 95 -26.77 -10.80 -16.03
CA VAL A 95 -26.12 -11.19 -14.77
C VAL A 95 -25.16 -10.08 -14.32
N PHE A 96 -25.28 -9.62 -13.07
CA PHE A 96 -24.52 -8.49 -12.53
C PHE A 96 -23.07 -8.88 -12.21
N ASP A 97 -22.11 -8.04 -12.60
CA ASP A 97 -20.65 -8.26 -12.50
C ASP A 97 -20.09 -9.41 -13.37
N ALA A 98 -20.95 -10.11 -14.12
CA ALA A 98 -20.57 -11.14 -15.08
C ALA A 98 -20.37 -10.53 -16.49
N SER A 99 -19.11 -10.40 -16.91
CA SER A 99 -18.74 -9.95 -18.24
C SER A 99 -17.37 -10.46 -18.65
N LEU A 100 -17.18 -10.67 -19.94
CA LEU A 100 -16.02 -11.31 -20.54
C LEU A 100 -15.48 -10.47 -21.69
N THR A 101 -14.17 -10.22 -21.71
CA THR A 101 -13.48 -9.52 -22.79
C THR A 101 -12.63 -10.50 -23.57
N VAL A 102 -12.91 -10.62 -24.87
CA VAL A 102 -12.31 -11.57 -25.83
C VAL A 102 -11.59 -10.77 -26.92
N GLU A 103 -10.44 -11.25 -27.38
CA GLU A 103 -9.74 -10.67 -28.54
C GLU A 103 -9.81 -11.61 -29.76
N THR A 104 -10.09 -11.05 -30.94
CA THR A 104 -10.06 -11.75 -32.23
C THR A 104 -9.20 -11.02 -33.27
N ASP A 105 -8.64 -11.74 -34.25
CA ASP A 105 -7.98 -11.11 -35.42
C ASP A 105 -9.00 -10.29 -36.23
N ALA A 106 -8.63 -9.06 -36.61
CA ALA A 106 -9.57 -8.10 -37.20
C ALA A 106 -10.04 -8.44 -38.62
N ASN A 107 -9.40 -9.40 -39.30
CA ASN A 107 -9.68 -9.75 -40.70
C ASN A 107 -10.44 -11.09 -40.82
N THR A 108 -10.21 -12.00 -39.88
CA THR A 108 -10.69 -13.40 -39.90
C THR A 108 -11.66 -13.73 -38.76
N ASP A 109 -11.75 -12.84 -37.76
CA ASP A 109 -12.50 -13.02 -36.51
C ASP A 109 -12.12 -14.30 -35.73
N VAL A 110 -10.88 -14.77 -35.91
CA VAL A 110 -10.33 -15.91 -35.19
C VAL A 110 -9.81 -15.47 -33.82
N TYR A 111 -10.19 -16.20 -32.78
CA TYR A 111 -9.77 -15.96 -31.40
C TYR A 111 -8.24 -16.00 -31.23
N THR A 112 -7.65 -14.98 -30.60
CA THR A 112 -6.17 -14.85 -30.48
C THR A 112 -5.57 -15.68 -29.33
N GLY A 113 -6.42 -16.18 -28.42
CA GLY A 113 -5.98 -16.76 -27.14
C GLY A 113 -6.04 -15.80 -25.95
N GLN A 114 -6.29 -14.50 -26.17
CA GLN A 114 -6.48 -13.54 -25.07
C GLN A 114 -7.95 -13.45 -24.65
N VAL A 115 -8.23 -13.82 -23.40
CA VAL A 115 -9.53 -13.56 -22.75
C VAL A 115 -9.33 -13.21 -21.28
N THR A 116 -10.16 -12.31 -20.77
CA THR A 116 -10.21 -11.93 -19.35
C THR A 116 -11.63 -11.57 -18.93
N GLY A 117 -12.07 -11.98 -17.74
CA GLY A 117 -13.37 -11.58 -17.21
C GLY A 117 -13.92 -12.48 -16.11
N ARG A 118 -15.21 -12.33 -15.84
CA ARG A 118 -15.97 -13.12 -14.85
C ARG A 118 -17.24 -13.64 -15.49
N LEU A 119 -17.55 -14.90 -15.22
CA LEU A 119 -18.85 -15.50 -15.52
C LEU A 119 -19.41 -16.10 -14.23
N ALA A 120 -20.74 -16.14 -14.08
CA ALA A 120 -21.36 -16.98 -13.08
C ALA A 120 -21.44 -18.44 -13.57
N GLN A 121 -21.74 -19.36 -12.66
CA GLN A 121 -21.99 -20.78 -12.95
C GLN A 121 -22.92 -21.36 -11.89
N ASN A 122 -23.71 -22.37 -12.27
CA ASN A 122 -24.70 -23.06 -11.43
C ASN A 122 -25.78 -22.09 -10.90
N LEU A 123 -26.26 -21.18 -11.75
CA LEU A 123 -27.36 -20.27 -11.42
C LEU A 123 -28.71 -21.01 -11.30
N ASP A 124 -28.81 -22.20 -11.86
CA ASP A 124 -29.97 -23.10 -11.86
C ASP A 124 -30.24 -23.76 -10.49
N ASP A 125 -29.22 -23.94 -9.65
CA ASP A 125 -29.38 -24.43 -8.26
C ASP A 125 -30.23 -23.46 -7.40
N ASP A 126 -30.20 -22.15 -7.71
CA ASP A 126 -30.86 -21.08 -6.93
C ASP A 126 -32.07 -20.45 -7.67
N ILE A 127 -31.93 -20.14 -8.97
CA ILE A 127 -32.91 -19.37 -9.75
C ILE A 127 -34.01 -20.26 -10.34
N ASN A 128 -34.93 -20.67 -9.47
CA ASN A 128 -36.13 -21.44 -9.81
C ASN A 128 -37.09 -20.70 -10.77
N SER A 129 -37.06 -19.36 -10.82
CA SER A 129 -37.92 -18.53 -11.66
C SER A 129 -37.23 -17.22 -12.02
N THR A 130 -37.41 -16.75 -13.26
CA THR A 130 -37.08 -15.38 -13.70
C THR A 130 -38.29 -14.45 -13.70
N VAL A 131 -39.49 -14.95 -13.39
CA VAL A 131 -40.69 -14.13 -13.13
C VAL A 131 -40.63 -13.65 -11.68
N PRO A 132 -40.63 -12.32 -11.42
CA PRO A 132 -40.58 -11.76 -10.08
C PRO A 132 -41.96 -11.79 -9.40
N ALA A 133 -41.99 -11.89 -8.07
CA ALA A 133 -43.24 -11.83 -7.31
C ALA A 133 -43.73 -10.40 -7.03
N LEU A 134 -42.82 -9.41 -7.02
CA LEU A 134 -43.13 -7.98 -6.86
C LEU A 134 -43.19 -7.26 -8.21
N ASN A 135 -44.06 -6.25 -8.33
CA ASN A 135 -44.14 -5.40 -9.52
C ASN A 135 -43.33 -4.10 -9.40
N GLU A 136 -43.02 -3.46 -10.54
CA GLU A 136 -42.15 -2.27 -10.58
C GLU A 136 -42.64 -1.15 -9.63
N PRO A 137 -43.94 -0.76 -9.58
CA PRO A 137 -44.44 0.22 -8.61
C PRO A 137 -44.13 -0.10 -7.13
N GLU A 138 -44.30 -1.36 -6.71
CA GLU A 138 -44.00 -1.79 -5.33
C GLU A 138 -42.51 -1.65 -5.00
N VAL A 139 -41.65 -2.10 -5.91
CA VAL A 139 -40.20 -2.08 -5.68
C VAL A 139 -39.63 -0.66 -5.77
N MET A 140 -40.25 0.22 -6.56
CA MET A 140 -39.92 1.66 -6.58
C MET A 140 -40.32 2.37 -5.27
N LEU A 141 -41.46 2.01 -4.67
CA LEU A 141 -41.84 2.49 -3.34
C LEU A 141 -40.86 1.99 -2.26
N LEU A 142 -40.44 0.72 -2.34
CA LEU A 142 -39.39 0.18 -1.46
C LEU A 142 -38.06 0.93 -1.64
N ALA A 143 -37.63 1.20 -2.88
CA ALA A 143 -36.41 1.95 -3.17
C ALA A 143 -36.43 3.37 -2.59
N ALA A 144 -37.57 4.07 -2.67
CA ALA A 144 -37.75 5.38 -2.06
C ALA A 144 -37.64 5.30 -0.51
N ASN A 145 -38.30 4.32 0.11
CA ASN A 145 -38.22 4.08 1.56
C ASN A 145 -36.80 3.74 2.04
N TYR A 146 -36.11 2.81 1.37
CA TYR A 146 -34.70 2.51 1.60
C TYR A 146 -33.78 3.72 1.29
N GLY A 147 -34.26 4.69 0.51
CA GLY A 147 -33.62 5.96 0.25
C GLY A 147 -33.37 6.80 1.49
N LYS A 148 -34.31 6.81 2.45
CA LYS A 148 -34.32 7.62 3.69
C LYS A 148 -34.24 9.14 3.45
N PHE A 149 -35.01 9.66 2.49
CA PHE A 149 -35.23 11.10 2.27
C PHE A 149 -36.72 11.44 2.42
N SER A 150 -37.08 12.71 2.65
CA SER A 150 -38.49 13.11 2.73
C SER A 150 -39.15 12.99 1.37
N MET A 151 -40.29 12.29 1.28
CA MET A 151 -41.10 12.19 0.07
C MET A 151 -41.97 13.44 -0.16
N GLU A 152 -42.30 14.19 0.89
CA GLU A 152 -43.09 15.41 0.79
C GLU A 152 -42.32 16.48 0.00
N GLY A 153 -42.91 16.95 -1.11
CA GLY A 153 -42.29 17.90 -2.02
C GLY A 153 -41.10 17.36 -2.84
N ALA A 154 -40.81 16.05 -2.79
CA ALA A 154 -39.68 15.48 -3.51
C ALA A 154 -39.92 15.38 -5.02
N ARG A 155 -38.95 15.83 -5.82
CA ARG A 155 -38.86 15.48 -7.24
C ARG A 155 -37.95 14.27 -7.38
N ILE A 156 -38.45 13.17 -7.91
CA ILE A 156 -37.64 11.98 -8.23
C ILE A 156 -37.64 11.76 -9.73
N ASP A 157 -36.45 11.50 -10.28
CA ASP A 157 -36.16 11.16 -11.66
C ASP A 157 -35.55 9.75 -11.65
N TYR A 158 -36.14 8.81 -12.39
CA TYR A 158 -35.77 7.40 -12.35
C TYR A 158 -35.11 6.99 -13.67
N ASP A 159 -33.96 6.32 -13.57
CA ASP A 159 -33.39 5.56 -14.69
C ASP A 159 -34.24 4.29 -14.93
N LYS A 160 -34.07 3.64 -16.08
CA LYS A 160 -34.79 2.41 -16.39
C LYS A 160 -34.46 1.34 -15.34
N LEU A 161 -35.50 0.88 -14.63
CA LEU A 161 -35.44 -0.24 -13.72
C LEU A 161 -35.14 -1.54 -14.51
N LEU A 162 -34.20 -2.34 -14.03
CA LEU A 162 -33.69 -3.54 -14.71
C LEU A 162 -33.82 -4.76 -13.81
N LEU A 163 -34.61 -5.74 -14.23
CA LEU A 163 -34.63 -7.08 -13.62
C LEU A 163 -33.37 -7.84 -14.06
N MET A 164 -32.62 -8.40 -13.13
CA MET A 164 -31.35 -9.06 -13.38
C MET A 164 -30.98 -10.08 -12.30
N ILE A 165 -29.99 -10.95 -12.56
CA ILE A 165 -29.44 -11.88 -11.56
C ILE A 165 -28.24 -11.24 -10.86
N PHE A 166 -28.10 -11.43 -9.55
CA PHE A 166 -26.93 -11.02 -8.77
C PHE A 166 -26.47 -12.15 -7.85
N VAL A 167 -25.21 -12.58 -7.99
CA VAL A 167 -24.61 -13.60 -7.11
C VAL A 167 -24.00 -12.91 -5.88
N LYS A 168 -24.45 -13.31 -4.70
CA LYS A 168 -24.00 -12.82 -3.39
C LYS A 168 -23.67 -14.01 -2.49
N ASP A 169 -22.48 -14.02 -1.90
CA ASP A 169 -22.06 -15.02 -0.90
C ASP A 169 -22.27 -16.48 -1.35
N ASN A 170 -22.05 -16.74 -2.64
CA ASN A 170 -22.29 -17.98 -3.39
C ASN A 170 -23.76 -18.44 -3.52
N VAL A 171 -24.70 -17.49 -3.50
CA VAL A 171 -26.13 -17.68 -3.79
C VAL A 171 -26.57 -16.69 -4.87
N ALA A 172 -27.27 -17.14 -5.91
CA ALA A 172 -27.85 -16.27 -6.92
C ALA A 172 -29.22 -15.72 -6.49
N ILE A 173 -29.45 -14.43 -6.72
CA ILE A 173 -30.67 -13.73 -6.33
C ILE A 173 -31.25 -13.00 -7.55
N LEU A 174 -32.55 -13.20 -7.81
CA LEU A 174 -33.31 -12.38 -8.76
C LEU A 174 -33.54 -11.00 -8.16
N VAL A 175 -32.94 -9.95 -8.73
CA VAL A 175 -32.98 -8.59 -8.20
C VAL A 175 -33.46 -7.58 -9.23
N TYR A 176 -34.19 -6.58 -8.77
CA TYR A 176 -34.34 -5.32 -9.48
C TYR A 176 -33.15 -4.40 -9.16
N ARG A 177 -32.37 -4.06 -10.19
CA ARG A 177 -31.46 -2.92 -10.15
C ARG A 177 -32.26 -1.65 -10.44
N ILE A 178 -32.26 -0.75 -9.47
CA ILE A 178 -32.93 0.55 -9.54
C ILE A 178 -31.86 1.63 -9.39
N GLN A 179 -31.93 2.66 -10.23
CA GLN A 179 -31.12 3.86 -10.09
C GLN A 179 -32.01 5.10 -10.23
N TYR A 180 -31.88 6.04 -9.31
CA TYR A 180 -32.70 7.26 -9.31
C TYR A 180 -31.92 8.47 -8.82
N TYR A 181 -32.39 9.65 -9.22
CA TYR A 181 -31.96 10.95 -8.75
C TYR A 181 -33.15 11.64 -8.07
N ALA A 182 -33.04 11.97 -6.79
CA ALA A 182 -34.09 12.67 -6.03
C ALA A 182 -33.59 14.02 -5.54
N VAL A 183 -34.46 15.04 -5.60
CA VAL A 183 -34.26 16.35 -4.96
C VAL A 183 -35.34 16.50 -3.89
N SER A 184 -34.92 16.66 -2.64
CA SER A 184 -35.83 16.80 -1.49
C SER A 184 -35.19 17.71 -0.44
N ASN A 185 -35.96 18.70 0.06
CA ASN A 185 -35.53 19.71 1.02
C ASN A 185 -34.20 20.39 0.65
N GLY A 186 -34.03 20.75 -0.64
CA GLY A 186 -32.83 21.40 -1.17
C GLY A 186 -31.59 20.49 -1.30
N LYS A 187 -31.70 19.21 -0.97
CA LYS A 187 -30.63 18.21 -1.09
C LYS A 187 -30.84 17.30 -2.29
N ASN A 188 -29.75 16.96 -2.95
CA ASN A 188 -29.71 16.00 -4.05
C ASN A 188 -29.27 14.63 -3.51
N TYR A 189 -29.94 13.58 -3.95
CA TYR A 189 -29.65 12.18 -3.65
C TYR A 189 -29.58 11.43 -4.97
N ARG A 190 -28.58 10.58 -5.19
CA ARG A 190 -28.57 9.69 -6.36
C ARG A 190 -28.11 8.32 -5.91
N PHE A 191 -29.03 7.37 -5.79
CA PHE A 191 -28.71 6.03 -5.31
C PHE A 191 -28.85 5.02 -6.43
N CYS A 192 -28.05 3.96 -6.36
CA CYS A 192 -28.36 2.70 -7.03
C CYS A 192 -28.52 1.60 -5.98
N MET A 193 -29.51 0.73 -6.19
CA MET A 193 -29.89 -0.34 -5.28
C MET A 193 -30.13 -1.63 -6.06
N LEU A 194 -29.84 -2.75 -5.40
CA LEU A 194 -30.34 -4.08 -5.78
C LEU A 194 -31.36 -4.47 -4.70
N ILE A 195 -32.61 -4.68 -5.10
CA ILE A 195 -33.70 -5.15 -4.22
C ILE A 195 -34.15 -6.51 -4.74
N ASP A 196 -34.30 -7.47 -3.83
CA ASP A 196 -34.82 -8.81 -4.13
C ASP A 196 -36.22 -8.71 -4.74
N ALA A 197 -36.41 -9.29 -5.93
CA ALA A 197 -37.62 -9.14 -6.71
C ALA A 197 -38.78 -10.03 -6.25
N ASN A 198 -38.56 -10.88 -5.23
CA ASN A 198 -39.53 -11.83 -4.69
C ASN A 198 -39.99 -11.46 -3.27
N ASN A 199 -39.11 -10.88 -2.45
CA ASN A 199 -39.41 -10.53 -1.05
C ASN A 199 -39.16 -9.04 -0.70
N GLY A 200 -38.57 -8.24 -1.59
CA GLY A 200 -38.38 -6.81 -1.38
C GLY A 200 -37.26 -6.42 -0.41
N MET A 201 -36.43 -7.37 0.02
CA MET A 201 -35.26 -7.10 0.87
C MET A 201 -34.19 -6.33 0.10
N LEU A 202 -33.55 -5.36 0.76
CA LEU A 202 -32.44 -4.60 0.19
C LEU A 202 -31.17 -5.47 0.16
N VAL A 203 -30.82 -5.97 -1.02
CA VAL A 203 -29.65 -6.83 -1.23
C VAL A 203 -28.35 -6.02 -1.23
N LYS A 204 -28.37 -4.81 -1.81
CA LYS A 204 -27.24 -3.88 -1.88
C LYS A 204 -27.71 -2.43 -2.14
N LYS A 205 -27.02 -1.42 -1.59
CA LYS A 205 -27.23 0.02 -1.86
C LYS A 205 -25.88 0.74 -1.97
N TRP A 206 -25.76 1.67 -2.91
CA TRP A 206 -24.62 2.60 -2.98
C TRP A 206 -25.05 3.98 -3.50
N ASN A 207 -24.29 5.01 -3.13
CA ASN A 207 -24.42 6.36 -3.68
C ASN A 207 -23.76 6.41 -5.07
N THR A 208 -24.45 6.99 -6.05
CA THR A 208 -23.93 7.29 -7.40
C THR A 208 -23.95 8.79 -7.69
N LEU A 209 -24.22 9.62 -6.68
CA LEU A 209 -23.97 11.07 -6.73
C LEU A 209 -22.46 11.27 -6.62
N GLU A 210 -21.80 11.62 -7.72
CA GLU A 210 -20.42 12.09 -7.70
C GLU A 210 -20.38 13.54 -7.18
N THR A 211 -20.63 13.71 -5.89
CA THR A 211 -20.29 14.96 -5.20
C THR A 211 -18.77 15.09 -5.20
N ALA A 212 -18.27 15.97 -6.06
CA ALA A 212 -16.86 16.36 -6.07
C ALA A 212 -16.50 16.95 -4.70
N LYS A 213 -15.92 16.12 -3.83
CA LYS A 213 -15.45 16.49 -2.49
C LYS A 213 -14.30 17.48 -2.61
N THR A 214 -14.64 18.75 -2.71
CA THR A 214 -13.67 19.82 -2.90
C THR A 214 -12.74 19.93 -1.70
N LYS A 215 -11.44 20.09 -1.97
CA LYS A 215 -10.44 20.37 -0.93
C LYS A 215 -10.77 21.72 -0.30
N TYR A 216 -10.93 21.74 1.01
CA TYR A 216 -11.32 22.92 1.77
C TYR A 216 -10.28 23.21 2.85
N LYS A 217 -9.87 24.48 2.94
CA LYS A 217 -8.88 24.95 3.92
C LYS A 217 -9.61 25.51 5.12
N MET A 218 -9.70 24.69 6.17
CA MET A 218 -10.42 25.02 7.40
C MET A 218 -9.47 25.62 8.44
N LYS A 219 -9.96 26.61 9.20
CA LYS A 219 -9.30 27.09 10.42
C LYS A 219 -9.67 26.21 11.61
N GLY A 220 -8.73 26.03 12.53
CA GLY A 220 -8.91 25.20 13.71
C GLY A 220 -7.99 25.60 14.85
N VAL A 221 -8.21 24.96 15.99
CA VAL A 221 -7.46 25.17 17.24
C VAL A 221 -6.99 23.81 17.73
N GLY A 222 -5.71 23.70 18.09
CA GLY A 222 -5.08 22.43 18.45
C GLY A 222 -4.12 22.55 19.62
N GLY A 223 -3.39 21.48 19.91
CA GLY A 223 -2.46 21.38 21.03
C GLY A 223 -3.13 21.27 22.39
N ASN A 224 -2.39 21.56 23.46
CA ASN A 224 -2.84 21.27 24.83
C ASN A 224 -2.28 22.24 25.89
N ASN A 225 -2.53 21.97 27.18
CA ASN A 225 -2.10 22.83 28.28
C ASN A 225 -0.61 22.74 28.66
N LEU A 226 0.17 21.83 28.05
CA LEU A 226 1.63 21.76 28.16
C LEU A 226 2.29 22.63 27.08
N ILE A 227 1.98 22.37 25.81
CA ILE A 227 2.62 23.03 24.64
C ILE A 227 1.96 24.37 24.26
N GLY A 228 0.78 24.64 24.80
CA GLY A 228 -0.02 25.81 24.45
C GLY A 228 -1.01 25.55 23.31
N LYS A 229 -1.67 26.63 22.88
CA LYS A 229 -2.79 26.59 21.94
C LYS A 229 -2.31 26.86 20.51
N LEU A 230 -2.29 25.83 19.67
CA LEU A 230 -1.93 25.89 18.26
C LEU A 230 -3.09 26.49 17.43
N ARG A 231 -2.77 27.28 16.38
CA ARG A 231 -3.77 27.95 15.53
C ARG A 231 -3.60 27.62 14.05
N TYR A 232 -4.48 26.74 13.55
CA TYR A 232 -4.47 26.29 12.17
C TYR A 232 -5.12 27.31 11.23
N GLY A 233 -4.41 27.66 10.16
CA GLY A 233 -4.77 28.74 9.23
C GLY A 233 -4.45 30.14 9.76
N GLU A 234 -3.63 30.25 10.80
CA GLU A 234 -3.19 31.53 11.40
C GLU A 234 -1.68 31.53 11.68
N GLU A 235 -1.24 30.64 12.58
CA GLU A 235 0.18 30.46 12.94
C GLU A 235 0.75 29.23 12.22
N LEU A 236 -0.02 28.14 12.18
CA LEU A 236 0.24 26.94 11.39
C LEU A 236 -0.60 26.96 10.09
N PRO A 237 -0.25 26.15 9.08
CA PRO A 237 -1.08 25.95 7.89
C PRO A 237 -2.52 25.52 8.21
N TYR A 238 -3.40 25.68 7.23
CA TYR A 238 -4.81 25.30 7.35
C TYR A 238 -5.00 23.78 7.47
N LEU A 239 -6.08 23.36 8.12
CA LEU A 239 -6.54 21.97 8.08
C LEU A 239 -7.04 21.65 6.66
N GLU A 240 -6.47 20.63 6.01
CA GLU A 240 -6.86 20.21 4.65
C GLU A 240 -7.94 19.12 4.72
N VAL A 241 -9.19 19.58 4.81
CA VAL A 241 -10.41 18.76 4.92
C VAL A 241 -11.17 18.70 3.58
N THR A 242 -12.21 17.88 3.47
CA THR A 242 -13.10 17.87 2.29
C THR A 242 -14.46 18.46 2.61
N ARG A 243 -15.02 19.24 1.68
CA ARG A 243 -16.33 19.90 1.83
C ARG A 243 -17.38 19.36 0.86
N GLU A 244 -18.59 19.13 1.38
CA GLU A 244 -19.79 18.74 0.65
C GLU A 244 -21.00 19.54 1.19
N GLY A 245 -21.55 20.45 0.39
CA GLY A 245 -22.57 21.40 0.86
C GLY A 245 -22.00 22.32 1.95
N ASP A 246 -22.56 22.26 3.16
CA ASP A 246 -22.06 22.97 4.35
C ASP A 246 -21.34 22.06 5.34
N ASP A 247 -21.20 20.78 5.03
CA ASP A 247 -20.55 19.79 5.87
C ASP A 247 -19.07 19.64 5.46
N CYS A 248 -18.19 19.74 6.46
CA CYS A 248 -16.75 19.55 6.33
C CYS A 248 -16.39 18.22 7.02
N TYR A 249 -15.81 17.32 6.23
CA TYR A 249 -15.36 16.00 6.64
C TYR A 249 -13.85 16.03 6.86
N PHE A 250 -13.40 15.56 8.02
CA PHE A 250 -12.00 15.54 8.44
C PHE A 250 -11.24 14.41 7.74
N GLY A 251 -11.13 14.54 6.42
CA GLY A 251 -10.36 13.65 5.58
C GLY A 251 -10.22 14.17 4.16
N ASN A 252 -9.19 13.67 3.49
CA ASN A 252 -8.78 13.98 2.12
C ASN A 252 -8.25 12.69 1.44
N GLU A 253 -7.53 12.78 0.33
CA GLU A 253 -7.00 11.59 -0.37
C GLU A 253 -5.84 10.87 0.35
N PHE A 254 -5.30 11.44 1.43
CA PHE A 254 -4.15 10.91 2.18
C PHE A 254 -4.50 10.46 3.59
N VAL A 255 -5.41 11.16 4.27
CA VAL A 255 -5.73 10.99 5.70
C VAL A 255 -7.23 11.10 5.92
N THR A 256 -7.76 10.33 6.88
CA THR A 256 -9.13 10.43 7.39
C THR A 256 -9.12 10.27 8.91
N VAL A 257 -9.77 11.18 9.64
CA VAL A 257 -9.93 11.10 11.10
C VAL A 257 -11.29 10.50 11.46
N VAL A 258 -11.28 9.56 12.40
CA VAL A 258 -12.46 8.97 13.04
C VAL A 258 -12.46 9.33 14.52
N ASN A 259 -13.59 9.78 15.05
CA ASN A 259 -13.79 10.02 16.48
C ASN A 259 -14.47 8.79 17.10
N LEU A 260 -13.75 8.07 17.96
CA LEU A 260 -14.22 6.86 18.64
C LEU A 260 -15.05 7.15 19.91
N LYS A 261 -15.07 8.40 20.40
CA LYS A 261 -15.91 8.89 21.51
C LYS A 261 -15.70 8.17 22.85
N GLY A 262 -14.52 7.60 23.07
CA GLY A 262 -14.19 6.82 24.27
C GLY A 262 -14.46 5.31 24.15
N GLU A 263 -14.85 4.82 22.98
CA GLU A 263 -15.00 3.39 22.68
C GLU A 263 -13.68 2.80 22.15
N GLU A 264 -13.47 1.50 22.37
CA GLU A 264 -12.36 0.75 21.74
C GLU A 264 -12.73 0.19 20.36
N PHE A 265 -14.03 0.04 20.08
CA PHE A 265 -14.56 -0.50 18.85
C PHE A 265 -15.85 0.21 18.43
N LEU A 266 -15.94 0.63 17.17
CA LEU A 266 -17.18 1.02 16.52
C LEU A 266 -17.61 -0.05 15.51
N PRO A 267 -18.90 -0.41 15.40
CA PRO A 267 -19.37 -1.22 14.29
C PRO A 267 -19.10 -0.50 12.96
N ASN A 268 -18.89 -1.25 11.87
CA ASN A 268 -18.46 -0.70 10.56
C ASN A 268 -19.36 0.43 10.02
N GLU A 269 -20.64 0.48 10.41
CA GLU A 269 -21.61 1.52 10.02
C GLU A 269 -21.44 2.84 10.79
N ALA A 270 -20.67 2.83 11.89
CA ALA A 270 -20.37 3.97 12.76
C ALA A 270 -18.90 4.44 12.68
N GLU A 271 -17.96 3.65 12.13
CA GLU A 271 -16.55 4.03 11.86
C GLU A 271 -16.45 5.03 10.68
N SER A 272 -17.25 6.11 10.71
CA SER A 272 -17.32 7.15 9.67
C SER A 272 -16.31 8.26 9.87
N ILE A 273 -15.82 8.85 8.77
CA ILE A 273 -15.00 10.08 8.79
C ILE A 273 -15.72 11.16 9.59
N TYR A 274 -15.07 11.72 10.61
CA TYR A 274 -15.65 12.77 11.46
C TYR A 274 -16.06 13.99 10.62
N ASN A 275 -17.23 14.55 10.88
CA ASN A 275 -17.74 15.72 10.16
C ASN A 275 -18.46 16.72 11.07
N LEU A 276 -18.42 17.98 10.65
CA LEU A 276 -19.10 19.11 11.30
C LEU A 276 -19.54 20.13 10.24
N LYS A 277 -20.22 21.22 10.65
CA LYS A 277 -20.53 22.32 9.72
C LYS A 277 -19.30 23.20 9.52
N CYS A 278 -18.95 23.53 8.28
CA CYS A 278 -17.70 24.24 7.95
C CYS A 278 -17.54 25.64 8.59
N ASN A 279 -18.61 26.23 9.15
CA ASN A 279 -18.60 27.47 9.92
C ASN A 279 -18.48 27.26 11.45
N THR A 280 -18.26 26.02 11.89
CA THR A 280 -18.02 25.63 13.28
C THR A 280 -16.62 25.04 13.42
N THR A 281 -16.15 24.85 14.65
CA THR A 281 -14.91 24.14 14.96
C THR A 281 -15.21 22.86 15.72
N ALA A 282 -14.27 21.93 15.76
CA ALA A 282 -14.40 20.69 16.52
C ALA A 282 -14.54 20.99 18.02
N LYS A 283 -15.27 20.12 18.73
CA LYS A 283 -15.65 20.30 20.15
C LYS A 283 -15.33 19.03 20.93
N ASP A 284 -14.04 18.81 21.05
CA ASP A 284 -13.38 17.63 21.56
C ASP A 284 -12.25 18.01 22.55
N GLU A 285 -12.45 19.12 23.28
CA GLU A 285 -11.58 19.49 24.42
C GLU A 285 -11.64 18.37 25.48
N VAL A 286 -10.54 17.63 25.63
CA VAL A 286 -10.44 16.46 26.52
C VAL A 286 -9.06 16.44 27.17
N ASN A 287 -9.02 16.12 28.47
CA ASN A 287 -7.78 15.98 29.25
C ASN A 287 -6.72 17.08 29.01
N GLY A 288 -7.18 18.34 28.92
CA GLY A 288 -6.31 19.50 28.71
C GLY A 288 -5.82 19.73 27.28
N ALA A 289 -6.17 18.88 26.31
CA ALA A 289 -6.05 19.17 24.87
C ALA A 289 -7.24 20.00 24.37
N TYR A 290 -7.02 20.74 23.28
CA TYR A 290 -8.02 21.63 22.69
C TYR A 290 -8.79 21.01 21.52
N SER A 291 -8.16 20.16 20.71
CA SER A 291 -8.85 19.32 19.72
C SER A 291 -7.92 18.25 19.11
N PRO A 292 -7.85 17.04 19.71
CA PRO A 292 -7.19 15.90 19.10
C PRO A 292 -7.65 15.61 17.65
N ILE A 293 -8.89 15.96 17.27
CA ILE A 293 -9.39 15.82 15.90
C ILE A 293 -8.70 16.79 14.93
N ASN A 294 -8.51 18.05 15.31
CA ASN A 294 -7.78 19.03 14.51
C ASN A 294 -6.29 18.66 14.42
N ASP A 295 -5.70 18.25 15.54
CA ASP A 295 -4.30 17.82 15.64
C ASP A 295 -4.04 16.61 14.73
N ALA A 296 -4.86 15.56 14.80
CA ALA A 296 -4.71 14.34 14.00
C ALA A 296 -4.78 14.59 12.49
N ILE A 297 -5.77 15.34 11.99
CA ILE A 297 -5.87 15.61 10.54
C ILE A 297 -4.68 16.45 10.06
N PHE A 298 -4.17 17.37 10.89
CA PHE A 298 -3.01 18.17 10.55
C PHE A 298 -1.73 17.32 10.51
N TYR A 299 -1.39 16.66 11.62
CA TYR A 299 -0.15 15.91 11.77
C TYR A 299 -0.07 14.72 10.79
N GLY A 300 -1.16 13.99 10.53
CA GLY A 300 -1.19 12.95 9.50
C GLY A 300 -0.81 13.47 8.11
N ASN A 301 -1.25 14.69 7.75
CA ASN A 301 -0.86 15.33 6.50
C ASN A 301 0.61 15.80 6.53
N VAL A 302 1.13 16.24 7.68
CA VAL A 302 2.57 16.56 7.83
C VAL A 302 3.42 15.31 7.59
N VAL A 303 3.10 14.17 8.20
CA VAL A 303 3.83 12.91 8.05
C VAL A 303 3.75 12.40 6.60
N TYR A 304 2.57 12.39 5.99
CA TYR A 304 2.42 12.03 4.58
C TYR A 304 3.30 12.90 3.66
N ASN A 305 3.29 14.21 3.85
CA ASN A 305 4.10 15.14 3.05
C ASN A 305 5.60 15.00 3.33
N MET A 306 6.02 14.69 4.57
CA MET A 306 7.41 14.38 4.89
C MET A 306 7.90 13.17 4.09
N TYR A 307 7.18 12.05 4.17
CA TYR A 307 7.54 10.84 3.43
C TYR A 307 7.57 11.13 1.92
N LYS A 308 6.54 11.82 1.40
CA LYS A 308 6.45 12.12 -0.03
C LYS A 308 7.55 13.08 -0.52
N GLU A 309 8.00 14.04 0.28
CA GLU A 309 9.06 15.00 -0.11
C GLU A 309 10.47 14.48 0.17
N TRP A 310 10.70 13.78 1.30
CA TRP A 310 12.03 13.37 1.76
C TRP A 310 12.37 11.93 1.33
N VAL A 311 11.45 10.98 1.54
CA VAL A 311 11.60 9.55 1.21
C VAL A 311 11.13 9.22 -0.23
N LYS A 312 10.35 10.13 -0.85
CA LYS A 312 9.81 10.10 -2.24
C LYS A 312 8.66 9.12 -2.51
N ILE A 313 8.32 8.25 -1.56
CA ILE A 313 7.12 7.41 -1.57
C ILE A 313 6.13 7.86 -0.47
N PRO A 314 4.82 7.53 -0.55
CA PRO A 314 3.93 7.67 0.61
C PRO A 314 4.41 6.81 1.78
N PRO A 315 3.96 7.10 3.03
CA PRO A 315 4.30 6.28 4.19
C PRO A 315 3.59 4.91 4.19
N VAL A 316 2.48 4.78 3.47
CA VAL A 316 1.69 3.54 3.34
C VAL A 316 1.25 3.33 1.89
N LYS A 317 1.03 2.10 1.45
CA LYS A 317 0.51 1.76 0.12
C LYS A 317 -0.99 2.02 0.02
N LYS A 318 -1.74 1.78 1.10
CA LYS A 318 -3.20 1.95 1.13
C LYS A 318 -3.59 3.29 1.76
N LEU A 319 -4.12 4.19 0.93
CA LEU A 319 -4.62 5.50 1.34
C LEU A 319 -6.16 5.55 1.23
N PRO A 320 -6.84 6.41 2.01
CA PRO A 320 -6.30 7.28 3.06
C PRO A 320 -5.95 6.52 4.36
N MET A 321 -5.04 7.08 5.16
CA MET A 321 -4.70 6.61 6.50
C MET A 321 -5.83 6.92 7.48
N ALA A 322 -6.35 5.90 8.18
CA ALA A 322 -7.40 6.07 9.18
C ALA A 322 -6.81 6.33 10.57
N LEU A 323 -6.83 7.59 11.00
CA LEU A 323 -6.40 8.03 12.33
C LEU A 323 -7.61 8.05 13.27
N ARG A 324 -7.59 7.28 14.35
CA ARG A 324 -8.72 7.12 15.26
C ARG A 324 -8.40 7.74 16.62
N VAL A 325 -9.06 8.83 16.94
CA VAL A 325 -8.86 9.59 18.20
C VAL A 325 -9.98 9.31 19.20
N HIS A 326 -9.70 9.57 20.48
CA HIS A 326 -10.55 9.21 21.62
C HIS A 326 -10.75 7.69 21.75
N PHE A 327 -9.66 6.92 21.58
CA PHE A 327 -9.67 5.47 21.75
C PHE A 327 -9.78 5.10 23.25
N GLY A 328 -10.85 4.38 23.61
CA GLY A 328 -11.08 3.90 24.98
C GLY A 328 -11.19 5.01 26.04
N GLN A 329 -11.16 4.65 27.32
CA GLN A 329 -11.28 5.60 28.43
C GLN A 329 -10.02 5.63 29.29
N ASN A 330 -9.40 6.81 29.41
CA ASN A 330 -8.14 7.05 30.14
C ASN A 330 -6.96 6.18 29.63
N ILE A 331 -6.91 5.90 28.33
CA ILE A 331 -5.90 5.05 27.72
C ILE A 331 -4.62 5.85 27.46
N VAL A 332 -3.56 5.52 28.21
CA VAL A 332 -2.17 5.94 27.92
C VAL A 332 -1.57 4.97 26.90
N ASN A 333 -2.06 5.01 25.67
CA ASN A 333 -1.48 4.24 24.57
C ASN A 333 -1.79 4.85 23.20
N ALA A 334 -0.87 4.67 22.27
CA ALA A 334 -1.07 4.82 20.83
C ALA A 334 -0.68 3.48 20.17
N PHE A 335 -1.31 3.13 19.04
CA PHE A 335 -0.93 1.93 18.27
C PHE A 335 -1.51 1.89 16.84
N TYR A 336 -0.66 1.48 15.90
CA TYR A 336 -1.03 0.84 14.65
C TYR A 336 -1.53 -0.60 14.90
N ASN A 337 -2.54 -1.06 14.15
CA ASN A 337 -3.12 -2.39 14.33
C ASN A 337 -3.21 -3.26 13.05
N GLY A 338 -2.29 -3.08 12.09
CA GLY A 338 -2.33 -3.76 10.79
C GLY A 338 -3.37 -3.19 9.81
N ARG A 339 -4.13 -2.14 10.20
CA ARG A 339 -5.17 -1.52 9.36
C ARG A 339 -5.37 -0.02 9.63
N ASN A 340 -5.50 0.35 10.89
CA ASN A 340 -5.83 1.69 11.36
C ASN A 340 -4.81 2.12 12.43
N PHE A 341 -4.74 3.41 12.71
CA PHE A 341 -3.96 4.00 13.80
C PHE A 341 -4.90 4.47 14.91
N SER A 342 -4.51 4.34 16.17
CA SER A 342 -5.40 4.55 17.32
C SER A 342 -4.68 5.33 18.41
N PHE A 343 -5.33 6.34 18.97
CA PHE A 343 -4.73 7.25 19.95
C PHE A 343 -5.69 7.46 21.12
N GLY A 344 -5.24 7.10 22.33
CA GLY A 344 -6.00 7.29 23.56
C GLY A 344 -5.91 8.72 24.09
N ASP A 345 -6.89 9.10 24.93
CA ASP A 345 -6.98 10.45 25.51
C ASP A 345 -6.01 10.69 26.71
N GLY A 346 -5.10 9.77 26.99
CA GLY A 346 -4.13 9.86 28.09
C GLY A 346 -4.77 9.70 29.46
N ASP A 347 -4.12 10.22 30.50
CA ASP A 347 -4.58 10.15 31.89
C ASP A 347 -4.20 11.44 32.68
N LYS A 348 -3.92 11.37 33.99
CA LYS A 348 -3.45 12.52 34.77
C LYS A 348 -2.05 12.98 34.35
N GLU A 349 -1.16 12.04 34.03
CA GLU A 349 0.22 12.32 33.65
C GLU A 349 0.31 12.69 32.17
N TYR A 350 -0.31 11.88 31.30
CA TYR A 350 -0.29 12.05 29.85
C TYR A 350 -1.51 12.78 29.32
N ARG A 351 -1.32 13.71 28.39
CA ARG A 351 -2.38 14.28 27.52
C ARG A 351 -2.77 13.26 26.43
N PRO A 352 -3.83 13.50 25.63
CA PRO A 352 -4.14 12.65 24.48
C PRO A 352 -2.92 12.45 23.59
N LEU A 353 -2.66 11.21 23.19
CA LEU A 353 -1.43 10.78 22.52
C LEU A 353 -1.44 11.13 21.02
N VAL A 354 -1.76 12.39 20.72
CA VAL A 354 -2.03 12.93 19.37
C VAL A 354 -1.05 14.07 19.06
N SER A 355 0.24 13.82 19.33
CA SER A 355 1.35 14.70 18.96
C SER A 355 1.98 14.26 17.63
N LEU A 356 2.77 15.16 17.02
CA LEU A 356 3.35 14.92 15.69
C LEU A 356 4.33 13.75 15.66
N ASP A 357 5.13 13.61 16.72
CA ASP A 357 6.11 12.55 16.89
C ASP A 357 5.44 11.17 17.03
N ILE A 358 4.43 11.05 17.90
CA ILE A 358 3.68 9.80 18.12
C ILE A 358 2.92 9.41 16.84
N ILE A 359 2.24 10.35 16.17
CA ILE A 359 1.53 10.04 14.92
C ILE A 359 2.50 9.60 13.81
N ALA A 360 3.71 10.17 13.74
CA ALA A 360 4.74 9.73 12.81
C ALA A 360 5.30 8.35 13.18
N HIS A 361 5.51 8.08 14.48
CA HIS A 361 5.95 6.79 15.02
C HIS A 361 4.95 5.69 14.62
N GLU A 362 3.66 5.86 14.92
CA GLU A 362 2.62 4.89 14.56
C GLU A 362 2.51 4.64 13.04
N ILE A 363 2.53 5.70 12.24
CA ILE A 363 2.51 5.60 10.77
C ILE A 363 3.75 4.85 10.24
N THR A 364 4.86 4.85 10.98
CA THR A 364 6.12 4.23 10.56
C THR A 364 6.18 2.74 10.83
N HIS A 365 5.50 2.20 11.86
CA HIS A 365 5.31 0.75 11.99
C HIS A 365 4.58 0.15 10.78
N CYS A 366 3.57 0.87 10.25
CA CYS A 366 2.91 0.48 9.00
C CYS A 366 3.89 0.50 7.80
N PHE A 367 4.76 1.52 7.73
CA PHE A 367 5.84 1.54 6.72
C PHE A 367 6.78 0.35 6.87
N THR A 368 7.14 -0.07 8.08
CA THR A 368 7.99 -1.25 8.32
C THR A 368 7.28 -2.55 7.93
N GLU A 369 6.05 -2.77 8.38
CA GLU A 369 5.23 -3.95 8.05
C GLU A 369 5.10 -4.11 6.54
N GLU A 370 4.86 -3.01 5.82
CA GLU A 370 4.76 -3.00 4.36
C GLU A 370 6.10 -3.22 3.63
N HIS A 371 7.26 -3.15 4.28
CA HIS A 371 8.57 -3.19 3.62
C HIS A 371 9.50 -4.29 4.14
N SER A 372 10.28 -4.05 5.20
CA SER A 372 11.20 -5.07 5.73
C SER A 372 10.50 -6.14 6.56
N GLY A 373 9.33 -5.82 7.13
CA GLY A 373 8.56 -6.71 8.00
C GLY A 373 9.34 -7.12 9.25
N LEU A 374 10.16 -6.22 9.82
CA LEU A 374 10.88 -6.45 11.09
C LEU A 374 9.92 -7.04 12.13
N ILE A 375 10.25 -8.20 12.70
CA ILE A 375 9.42 -8.78 13.77
C ILE A 375 9.63 -7.94 15.03
N TYR A 376 8.51 -7.64 15.70
CA TYR A 376 8.43 -6.77 16.88
C TYR A 376 8.90 -7.50 18.15
N GLU A 377 10.11 -8.04 18.09
CA GLU A 377 10.79 -8.87 19.10
C GLU A 377 12.30 -8.60 19.04
N GLY A 378 12.98 -8.65 20.19
CA GLY A 378 14.43 -8.60 20.28
C GLY A 378 15.08 -7.42 19.54
N GLN A 379 16.17 -7.68 18.81
CA GLN A 379 16.91 -6.65 18.08
C GLN A 379 16.12 -6.05 16.90
N SER A 380 15.34 -6.85 16.17
CA SER A 380 14.56 -6.36 15.03
C SER A 380 13.44 -5.42 15.46
N GLY A 381 12.74 -5.74 16.55
CA GLY A 381 11.72 -4.86 17.12
C GLY A 381 12.31 -3.58 17.68
N GLY A 382 13.47 -3.66 18.35
CA GLY A 382 14.19 -2.46 18.78
C GLY A 382 14.69 -1.58 17.62
N ILE A 383 15.00 -2.15 16.45
CA ILE A 383 15.30 -1.38 15.23
C ILE A 383 14.05 -0.70 14.66
N ASP A 384 12.89 -1.37 14.70
CA ASP A 384 11.62 -0.82 14.24
C ASP A 384 11.19 0.37 15.11
N GLU A 385 11.11 0.18 16.43
CA GLU A 385 10.92 1.25 17.43
C GLU A 385 11.82 2.47 17.17
N SER A 386 13.12 2.23 16.93
CA SER A 386 14.07 3.31 16.66
C SER A 386 13.82 4.05 15.35
N PHE A 387 13.29 3.33 14.36
CA PHE A 387 12.98 3.90 13.06
C PHE A 387 11.69 4.73 13.11
N SER A 388 10.71 4.28 13.88
CA SER A 388 9.49 5.03 14.21
C SER A 388 9.80 6.29 15.02
N ASP A 389 10.65 6.22 16.04
CA ASP A 389 11.14 7.41 16.78
C ASP A 389 11.89 8.38 15.86
N LEU A 390 12.79 7.90 15.01
CA LEU A 390 13.46 8.72 13.99
C LEU A 390 12.47 9.40 13.02
N ALA A 391 11.33 8.78 12.73
CA ALA A 391 10.29 9.39 11.91
C ALA A 391 9.57 10.53 12.64
N GLY A 392 9.33 10.42 13.95
CA GLY A 392 8.84 11.51 14.79
C GLY A 392 9.78 12.71 14.80
N GLU A 393 11.05 12.49 15.14
CA GLU A 393 12.13 13.47 15.10
C GLU A 393 12.25 14.16 13.72
N ALA A 394 12.03 13.41 12.65
CA ALA A 394 12.06 13.94 11.30
C ALA A 394 10.80 14.74 10.96
N ALA A 395 9.63 14.36 11.47
CA ALA A 395 8.35 15.01 11.22
C ALA A 395 8.30 16.39 11.89
N GLU A 396 8.76 16.51 13.13
CA GLU A 396 9.04 17.80 13.78
C GLU A 396 9.96 18.65 12.93
N LYS A 397 11.10 18.07 12.51
CA LYS A 397 12.13 18.78 11.75
C LYS A 397 11.63 19.25 10.37
N PHE A 398 10.65 18.54 9.82
CA PHE A 398 9.96 18.87 8.58
C PHE A 398 8.95 20.00 8.77
N LEU A 399 8.14 19.96 9.84
CA LEU A 399 7.18 21.03 10.16
C LEU A 399 7.90 22.34 10.50
N ASN A 400 8.92 22.27 11.37
CA ASN A 400 9.77 23.40 11.79
C ASN A 400 10.87 23.75 10.76
N ARG A 401 10.79 23.16 9.55
CA ARG A 401 11.52 23.48 8.30
C ARG A 401 13.03 23.76 8.36
N GLY A 402 13.71 23.34 9.42
CA GLY A 402 15.17 23.30 9.49
C GLY A 402 15.80 23.70 10.82
N GLU A 403 15.12 24.40 11.72
CA GLU A 403 15.80 25.05 12.86
C GLU A 403 16.14 24.07 13.99
N THR A 404 15.16 23.49 14.69
CA THR A 404 15.37 22.42 15.71
C THR A 404 14.39 21.24 15.55
N ASN A 405 14.71 20.17 16.27
CA ASN A 405 13.88 19.04 16.70
C ASN A 405 14.53 18.56 18.02
N GLU A 406 13.76 18.10 18.99
CA GLU A 406 14.21 18.08 20.40
C GLU A 406 15.14 16.90 20.74
N TRP A 407 15.01 15.76 20.04
CA TRP A 407 15.66 14.49 20.38
C TRP A 407 15.10 13.82 21.64
N LYS A 408 13.77 13.80 21.67
CA LYS A 408 12.85 13.31 22.70
C LYS A 408 11.57 12.83 21.99
N ILE A 409 10.83 11.92 22.63
CA ILE A 409 9.52 11.46 22.20
C ILE A 409 8.53 11.70 23.34
N GLY A 410 7.37 12.26 23.05
CA GLY A 410 6.25 12.42 23.96
C GLY A 410 6.28 13.62 24.92
N GLU A 411 7.21 14.58 24.80
CA GLU A 411 7.15 15.81 25.61
C GLU A 411 5.95 16.71 25.28
N ASP A 412 5.40 16.59 24.07
CA ASP A 412 4.18 17.28 23.68
C ASP A 412 2.98 16.80 24.51
N VAL A 413 3.06 15.59 25.09
CA VAL A 413 1.97 14.96 25.85
C VAL A 413 2.27 14.70 27.32
N SER A 414 3.53 14.78 27.78
CA SER A 414 3.89 14.68 29.20
C SER A 414 5.04 15.60 29.58
N THR A 415 5.07 16.04 30.85
CA THR A 415 6.17 16.85 31.41
C THR A 415 7.51 16.09 31.48
N VAL A 416 7.48 14.76 31.33
CA VAL A 416 8.66 13.92 31.13
C VAL A 416 8.48 13.18 29.81
N PRO A 417 9.40 13.31 28.83
CA PRO A 417 9.29 12.59 27.56
C PRO A 417 9.38 11.08 27.80
N LEU A 418 8.60 10.32 27.03
CA LEU A 418 8.58 8.85 27.01
C LEU A 418 9.98 8.28 26.75
N ARG A 419 10.73 8.87 25.80
CA ARG A 419 12.10 8.47 25.46
C ARG A 419 12.99 9.68 25.21
N ASN A 420 14.22 9.67 25.70
CA ASN A 420 15.27 10.63 25.34
C ASN A 420 16.14 10.02 24.24
N VAL A 421 15.83 10.29 22.97
CA VAL A 421 16.43 9.59 21.80
C VAL A 421 17.96 9.66 21.79
N CYS A 422 18.57 10.70 22.38
CA CYS A 422 20.02 10.82 22.47
C CYS A 422 20.68 10.06 23.63
N ASN A 423 19.96 9.77 24.70
CA ASN A 423 20.53 9.31 25.97
C ASN A 423 19.54 8.44 26.78
N GLN A 424 18.79 7.58 26.07
CA GLN A 424 17.54 6.98 26.52
C GLN A 424 17.59 6.34 27.93
N SER A 425 18.73 5.72 28.27
CA SER A 425 19.08 5.19 29.60
C SER A 425 18.87 6.12 30.81
N THR A 426 18.50 7.40 30.62
CA THR A 426 17.97 8.26 31.69
C THR A 426 16.63 7.78 32.26
N ASP A 427 15.90 6.91 31.55
CA ASP A 427 14.73 6.19 32.06
C ASP A 427 15.07 5.06 33.05
N GLY A 428 16.36 4.68 33.16
CA GLY A 428 16.84 3.59 34.01
C GLY A 428 16.66 2.18 33.43
N MET A 429 16.08 2.05 32.22
CA MET A 429 15.69 0.76 31.62
C MET A 429 16.27 0.56 30.21
N SER A 430 16.36 1.61 29.39
CA SER A 430 16.81 1.55 28.00
C SER A 430 18.31 1.37 27.87
N ILE A 431 18.72 0.48 26.96
CA ILE A 431 20.13 0.26 26.62
C ILE A 431 20.60 1.23 25.55
N ILE A 432 21.85 1.69 25.67
CA ILE A 432 22.44 2.68 24.76
C ILE A 432 23.69 2.15 24.03
N HIS A 433 23.97 0.85 24.17
CA HIS A 433 25.11 0.16 23.57
C HIS A 433 24.77 -1.32 23.35
N ALA A 434 25.11 -1.86 22.18
CA ALA A 434 24.67 -3.19 21.74
C ALA A 434 25.23 -4.38 22.53
N SER A 435 26.16 -4.16 23.47
CA SER A 435 26.62 -5.20 24.41
C SER A 435 25.64 -5.49 25.53
N ASP A 436 24.68 -4.60 25.76
CA ASP A 436 23.86 -4.58 26.96
C ASP A 436 22.49 -5.27 26.73
N TYR A 437 22.27 -5.73 25.49
CA TYR A 437 21.10 -6.45 25.01
C TYR A 437 21.04 -7.91 25.52
N TYR A 438 19.82 -8.38 25.79
CA TYR A 438 19.49 -9.79 26.01
C TYR A 438 18.09 -10.11 25.45
N ASP A 439 17.84 -11.37 25.11
CA ASP A 439 16.69 -11.82 24.28
C ASP A 439 15.30 -11.78 24.96
N LEU A 440 15.15 -11.06 26.08
CA LEU A 440 13.88 -10.82 26.77
C LEU A 440 13.69 -9.33 27.15
N MET A 441 14.51 -8.44 26.57
CA MET A 441 14.28 -7.00 26.70
C MET A 441 13.07 -6.55 25.89
N ASP A 442 12.25 -5.69 26.48
CA ASP A 442 11.19 -4.97 25.78
C ASP A 442 11.79 -4.06 24.67
N VAL A 443 11.16 -4.07 23.50
CA VAL A 443 11.68 -3.39 22.29
C VAL A 443 11.81 -1.88 22.47
N HIS A 444 10.95 -1.24 23.26
CA HIS A 444 11.03 0.19 23.59
C HIS A 444 12.29 0.52 24.40
N TYR A 445 12.90 -0.46 25.08
CA TYR A 445 14.18 -0.33 25.79
C TYR A 445 15.38 -0.74 24.92
N VAL A 446 15.20 -1.68 24.00
CA VAL A 446 16.22 -2.09 23.01
C VAL A 446 16.51 -0.97 22.00
N SER A 447 15.51 -0.12 21.70
CA SER A 447 15.59 0.97 20.73
C SER A 447 16.68 2.01 21.03
N GLY A 448 17.02 2.22 22.31
CA GLY A 448 18.04 3.19 22.73
C GLY A 448 19.41 3.01 22.05
N VAL A 449 19.73 1.82 21.51
CA VAL A 449 20.92 1.55 20.70
C VAL A 449 20.88 2.28 19.35
N PHE A 450 19.78 2.15 18.60
CA PHE A 450 19.64 2.74 17.26
C PHE A 450 19.16 4.20 17.32
N ASN A 451 18.28 4.55 18.27
CA ASN A 451 17.93 5.94 18.60
C ASN A 451 19.16 6.81 18.86
N ARG A 452 20.06 6.34 19.74
CA ARG A 452 21.32 7.05 20.04
C ARG A 452 22.24 7.13 18.83
N PHE A 453 22.27 6.10 17.98
CA PHE A 453 22.98 6.18 16.70
C PHE A 453 22.40 7.28 15.79
N TYR A 454 21.07 7.34 15.62
CA TYR A 454 20.40 8.34 14.80
C TYR A 454 20.62 9.77 15.32
N CYS A 455 20.42 10.02 16.62
CA CYS A 455 20.74 11.30 17.28
C CYS A 455 22.19 11.75 17.02
N LEU A 456 23.15 10.84 17.22
CA LEU A 456 24.58 11.14 17.13
C LEU A 456 25.08 11.26 15.69
N LEU A 457 24.36 10.67 14.71
CA LEU A 457 24.65 10.80 13.29
C LEU A 457 24.05 12.09 12.71
N ALA A 458 22.80 12.42 13.02
CA ALA A 458 22.14 13.64 12.56
C ALA A 458 22.91 14.91 12.97
N ARG A 459 23.59 14.88 14.13
CA ARG A 459 24.48 15.95 14.62
C ARG A 459 25.89 15.98 14.00
N ARG A 460 26.19 15.20 12.95
CA ARG A 460 27.51 15.21 12.27
C ARG A 460 27.55 16.16 11.08
N ARG A 461 28.67 16.85 10.88
CA ARG A 461 28.91 17.67 9.69
C ARG A 461 28.70 16.86 8.40
N GLY A 462 27.78 17.30 7.55
CA GLY A 462 27.38 16.61 6.32
C GLY A 462 26.16 15.68 6.46
N TRP A 463 25.64 15.53 7.68
CA TRP A 463 24.43 14.81 8.02
C TRP A 463 23.41 15.76 8.69
N ASN A 464 22.15 15.33 8.72
CA ASN A 464 21.01 15.98 9.38
C ASN A 464 19.86 14.96 9.47
N THR A 465 18.77 15.26 10.20
CA THR A 465 17.63 14.36 10.39
C THR A 465 17.06 13.84 9.06
N LYS A 466 16.89 14.71 8.05
CA LYS A 466 16.47 14.35 6.68
C LYS A 466 17.34 13.26 6.04
N ARG A 467 18.68 13.38 6.12
CA ARG A 467 19.61 12.38 5.57
C ARG A 467 19.61 11.07 6.36
N VAL A 468 19.40 11.13 7.68
CA VAL A 468 19.28 9.93 8.52
C VAL A 468 17.98 9.18 8.23
N LEU A 469 16.82 9.87 8.18
CA LEU A 469 15.55 9.27 7.78
C LEU A 469 15.62 8.64 6.38
N LYS A 470 16.14 9.37 5.38
CA LYS A 470 16.31 8.81 4.03
C LYS A 470 17.10 7.51 4.05
N ALA A 471 18.24 7.48 4.72
CA ALA A 471 19.09 6.30 4.79
C ALA A 471 18.40 5.13 5.53
N ALA A 472 17.74 5.37 6.67
CA ALA A 472 17.01 4.34 7.41
C ALA A 472 15.83 3.79 6.60
N ALA A 473 15.00 4.66 6.02
CA ALA A 473 13.86 4.25 5.19
C ALA A 473 14.30 3.45 3.96
N HIS A 474 15.43 3.79 3.32
CA HIS A 474 15.99 3.00 2.23
C HIS A 474 16.54 1.65 2.68
N SER A 475 17.07 1.54 3.90
CA SER A 475 17.45 0.25 4.49
C SER A 475 16.23 -0.63 4.74
N ASN A 476 15.19 -0.08 5.37
CA ASN A 476 13.91 -0.75 5.61
C ASN A 476 13.25 -1.21 4.29
N ARG A 477 13.27 -0.37 3.25
CA ARG A 477 12.68 -0.70 1.94
C ARG A 477 13.38 -1.79 1.14
N PHE A 478 14.69 -1.99 1.31
CA PHE A 478 15.49 -2.75 0.35
C PHE A 478 16.45 -3.78 0.95
N TYR A 479 16.84 -3.65 2.22
CA TYR A 479 17.96 -4.41 2.79
C TYR A 479 17.66 -5.09 4.12
N TRP A 480 16.88 -4.46 5.01
CA TRP A 480 16.43 -5.12 6.24
C TRP A 480 15.42 -6.23 5.94
N HIS A 481 15.39 -7.23 6.80
CA HIS A 481 14.58 -8.43 6.73
C HIS A 481 13.93 -8.68 8.10
N PRO A 482 12.91 -9.56 8.20
CA PRO A 482 12.12 -9.69 9.43
C PRO A 482 12.94 -9.93 10.71
N THR A 483 14.00 -10.73 10.64
CA THR A 483 14.86 -11.07 11.80
C THR A 483 16.21 -10.33 11.81
N THR A 484 16.31 -9.17 11.15
CA THR A 484 17.58 -8.43 11.03
C THR A 484 18.16 -8.03 12.39
N THR A 485 19.43 -8.40 12.61
CA THR A 485 20.19 -8.04 13.81
C THR A 485 20.76 -6.62 13.75
N PHE A 486 21.19 -6.09 14.90
CA PHE A 486 21.89 -4.81 15.01
C PHE A 486 23.11 -4.68 14.10
N VAL A 487 23.86 -5.76 13.88
CA VAL A 487 25.06 -5.75 13.04
C VAL A 487 24.68 -5.63 11.57
N GLU A 488 23.71 -6.43 11.12
CA GLU A 488 23.19 -6.41 9.75
C GLU A 488 22.57 -5.05 9.43
N ALA A 489 21.64 -4.57 10.27
CA ALA A 489 21.00 -3.26 10.09
C ALA A 489 22.01 -2.11 10.00
N ALA A 490 23.12 -2.18 10.73
CA ALA A 490 24.17 -1.18 10.68
C ALA A 490 25.06 -1.28 9.41
N CYS A 491 25.28 -2.49 8.90
CA CYS A 491 25.94 -2.70 7.61
C CYS A 491 25.06 -2.21 6.45
N ASP A 492 23.76 -2.43 6.53
CA ASP A 492 22.79 -2.03 5.51
C ASP A 492 22.45 -0.54 5.57
N PHE A 493 22.35 0.08 6.75
CA PHE A 493 22.28 1.54 6.85
C PHE A 493 23.52 2.21 6.23
N MET A 494 24.70 1.64 6.44
CA MET A 494 25.92 2.14 5.81
C MET A 494 25.94 1.95 4.29
N LYS A 495 25.27 0.92 3.77
CA LYS A 495 25.05 0.69 2.33
C LYS A 495 24.06 1.71 1.76
N SER A 496 22.90 1.93 2.39
CA SER A 496 21.93 2.98 2.01
C SER A 496 22.55 4.39 2.04
N ALA A 497 23.36 4.68 3.05
CA ALA A 497 24.14 5.93 3.14
C ALA A 497 25.15 6.08 1.98
N TYR A 498 25.69 4.97 1.50
CA TYR A 498 26.58 4.94 0.34
C TYR A 498 25.78 5.12 -0.97
N ASP A 499 24.63 4.48 -1.15
CA ASP A 499 23.80 4.59 -2.37
C ASP A 499 23.34 6.05 -2.62
N PHE A 500 22.98 6.78 -1.56
CA PHE A 500 22.61 8.21 -1.63
C PHE A 500 23.79 9.21 -1.75
N GLY A 501 25.02 8.76 -2.05
CA GLY A 501 26.15 9.69 -2.18
C GLY A 501 26.76 10.19 -0.85
N TYR A 502 26.25 9.80 0.33
CA TYR A 502 26.64 10.39 1.62
C TYR A 502 28.01 9.88 2.14
N ASP A 503 28.65 10.66 3.02
CA ASP A 503 29.89 10.24 3.69
C ASP A 503 29.57 9.19 4.77
N THR A 504 30.09 7.98 4.57
CA THR A 504 29.89 6.83 5.46
C THR A 504 30.90 6.76 6.61
N LYS A 505 31.96 7.58 6.63
CA LYS A 505 32.88 7.65 7.78
C LYS A 505 32.25 8.22 9.05
N PRO A 506 31.31 9.18 9.01
CA PRO A 506 30.41 9.48 10.11
C PRO A 506 29.65 8.25 10.62
N VAL A 507 29.04 7.47 9.71
CA VAL A 507 28.22 6.29 10.02
C VAL A 507 29.02 5.23 10.79
N GLU A 508 30.14 4.77 10.23
CA GLU A 508 31.09 3.83 10.87
C GLU A 508 31.49 4.29 12.29
N ARG A 509 31.85 5.57 12.44
CA ARG A 509 32.29 6.15 13.72
C ARG A 509 31.17 6.39 14.73
N VAL A 510 29.90 6.38 14.32
CA VAL A 510 28.76 6.53 15.24
C VAL A 510 28.21 5.16 15.63
N PHE A 511 28.12 4.17 14.72
CA PHE A 511 27.81 2.80 15.12
C PHE A 511 28.82 2.24 16.13
N LYS A 512 30.11 2.53 15.96
CA LYS A 512 31.14 2.17 16.95
C LYS A 512 30.93 2.82 18.35
N LYS A 513 30.15 3.90 18.48
CA LYS A 513 29.81 4.49 19.80
C LYS A 513 28.66 3.77 20.52
N VAL A 514 27.87 2.99 19.79
CA VAL A 514 26.76 2.16 20.32
C VAL A 514 27.11 0.68 20.26
N GLY A 515 28.41 0.33 20.24
CA GLY A 515 28.92 -1.04 20.30
C GLY A 515 29.01 -1.78 18.97
N ILE A 516 28.39 -1.25 17.91
CA ILE A 516 28.23 -1.98 16.64
C ILE A 516 29.44 -1.76 15.73
N LYS A 517 30.09 -2.86 15.32
CA LYS A 517 31.14 -2.86 14.30
C LYS A 517 30.53 -3.17 12.94
N VAL A 518 30.38 -2.14 12.11
CA VAL A 518 29.93 -2.28 10.72
C VAL A 518 30.88 -3.10 9.84
N CYS A 519 30.34 -3.64 8.76
CA CYS A 519 31.03 -4.49 7.79
C CYS A 519 31.96 -3.71 6.84
N ASP A 520 32.80 -4.38 6.03
CA ASP A 520 33.52 -3.69 4.94
C ASP A 520 32.57 -3.44 3.76
N LEU A 521 32.14 -2.17 3.58
CA LEU A 521 31.40 -1.66 2.40
C LEU A 521 31.89 -2.25 1.08
N SER A 522 33.22 -2.38 0.91
CA SER A 522 33.83 -2.85 -0.33
C SER A 522 33.64 -4.34 -0.61
N SER A 523 33.02 -5.09 0.30
CA SER A 523 32.48 -6.43 0.07
C SER A 523 31.16 -6.39 -0.69
N TYR A 524 30.21 -5.55 -0.27
CA TYR A 524 28.81 -5.50 -0.75
C TYR A 524 28.63 -4.89 -2.14
N ILE A 525 29.56 -4.02 -2.55
CA ILE A 525 29.49 -3.34 -3.86
C ILE A 525 29.57 -4.38 -5.00
N ARG A 526 28.53 -4.42 -5.86
CA ARG A 526 28.38 -5.40 -6.94
C ARG A 526 29.63 -5.45 -7.82
N THR A 527 30.23 -6.63 -7.97
CA THR A 527 31.47 -6.79 -8.75
C THR A 527 31.16 -6.88 -10.23
N VAL A 528 31.82 -6.06 -11.05
CA VAL A 528 31.81 -6.16 -12.51
C VAL A 528 33.10 -6.79 -13.02
N HIS A 529 32.96 -7.58 -14.07
CA HIS A 529 33.98 -8.42 -14.68
C HIS A 529 34.12 -8.07 -16.17
N GLN A 530 34.99 -8.80 -16.87
CA GLN A 530 35.06 -8.72 -18.33
C GLN A 530 33.71 -9.12 -18.93
N ASN A 531 33.23 -8.33 -19.89
CA ASN A 531 31.96 -8.54 -20.60
C ASN A 531 30.70 -8.48 -19.72
N SER A 532 30.79 -8.02 -18.46
CA SER A 532 29.60 -7.74 -17.66
C SER A 532 28.70 -6.73 -18.37
N LYS A 533 27.48 -7.15 -18.67
CA LYS A 533 26.32 -6.33 -19.02
C LYS A 533 25.40 -6.35 -17.80
N ILE A 534 24.94 -5.20 -17.35
CA ILE A 534 23.95 -5.05 -16.27
C ILE A 534 22.87 -4.14 -16.82
N GLU A 535 21.65 -4.65 -16.87
CA GLU A 535 20.48 -4.00 -17.45
C GLU A 535 19.62 -3.39 -16.34
N ASP A 536 18.53 -2.73 -16.74
CA ASP A 536 17.46 -2.22 -15.86
C ASP A 536 17.91 -1.24 -14.76
N LEU A 537 19.06 -0.58 -14.93
CA LEU A 537 19.59 0.38 -13.95
C LEU A 537 18.72 1.63 -13.94
N SER A 538 18.11 1.86 -12.78
CA SER A 538 17.22 3.00 -12.52
C SER A 538 17.63 3.65 -11.20
N ALA A 539 17.60 4.97 -11.13
CA ALA A 539 17.99 5.77 -9.96
C ALA A 539 17.24 7.10 -9.93
N ILE A 540 16.91 7.58 -8.74
CA ILE A 540 16.24 8.87 -8.52
C ILE A 540 17.25 10.05 -8.50
N PRO A 541 16.80 11.32 -8.65
CA PRO A 541 17.68 12.49 -8.52
C PRO A 541 18.63 12.43 -7.31
N GLU A 542 19.91 12.71 -7.58
CA GLU A 542 21.07 12.63 -6.66
C GLU A 542 21.56 11.22 -6.26
N GLU A 543 20.99 10.13 -6.76
CA GLU A 543 21.40 8.76 -6.40
C GLU A 543 22.64 8.26 -7.19
N GLU A 544 23.51 7.49 -6.54
CA GLU A 544 24.77 6.95 -7.11
C GLU A 544 24.78 5.42 -7.18
N ILE A 545 24.47 4.84 -8.33
CA ILE A 545 24.66 3.41 -8.59
C ILE A 545 26.16 3.16 -8.82
N MET A 546 26.81 2.39 -7.94
CA MET A 546 28.26 2.19 -8.01
C MET A 546 28.70 0.71 -8.01
N PHE A 547 29.65 0.38 -8.89
CA PHE A 547 30.14 -0.98 -9.16
C PHE A 547 31.63 -1.14 -8.86
N LYS A 548 32.04 -2.33 -8.44
CA LYS A 548 33.42 -2.67 -8.07
C LYS A 548 34.12 -3.44 -9.19
N LEU A 549 35.20 -2.89 -9.73
CA LEU A 549 36.02 -3.51 -10.78
C LEU A 549 37.39 -3.93 -10.20
N LYS A 550 37.78 -5.20 -10.32
CA LYS A 550 39.08 -5.71 -9.84
C LYS A 550 39.97 -6.18 -11.00
N ILE A 551 40.90 -5.33 -11.41
CA ILE A 551 41.89 -5.62 -12.47
C ILE A 551 43.04 -6.44 -11.87
N LYS A 552 43.21 -7.69 -12.34
CA LYS A 552 44.21 -8.65 -11.86
C LYS A 552 45.44 -8.75 -12.79
N SER A 553 45.20 -8.86 -14.09
CA SER A 553 46.20 -8.92 -15.17
C SER A 553 46.64 -7.51 -15.62
N GLU A 554 47.54 -7.42 -16.61
CA GLU A 554 47.73 -6.18 -17.35
C GLU A 554 46.78 -6.14 -18.54
N LEU A 555 46.05 -5.03 -18.66
CA LEU A 555 45.12 -4.79 -19.74
C LEU A 555 45.65 -3.66 -20.61
N LYS A 556 45.43 -3.74 -21.91
CA LYS A 556 45.72 -2.67 -22.86
C LYS A 556 44.69 -1.56 -22.68
N ASN A 557 43.40 -1.93 -22.64
CA ASN A 557 42.28 -1.02 -22.41
C ASN A 557 41.21 -1.65 -21.51
N VAL A 558 40.50 -0.81 -20.76
CA VAL A 558 39.19 -1.13 -20.21
C VAL A 558 38.20 -0.05 -20.67
N LYS A 559 37.16 -0.47 -21.39
CA LYS A 559 36.07 0.39 -21.83
C LYS A 559 34.85 0.12 -20.96
N ILE A 560 34.25 1.20 -20.47
CA ILE A 560 33.00 1.20 -19.70
C ILE A 560 32.02 2.10 -20.45
N THR A 561 30.81 1.63 -20.69
CA THR A 561 29.78 2.37 -21.41
C THR A 561 28.42 2.16 -20.78
N THR A 562 27.60 3.21 -20.75
CA THR A 562 26.15 3.10 -20.56
C THR A 562 25.42 3.39 -21.87
N PHE A 563 24.22 2.82 -22.03
CA PHE A 563 23.34 3.03 -23.19
C PHE A 563 21.92 2.53 -22.87
N GLY A 564 20.94 2.88 -23.71
CA GLY A 564 19.53 2.54 -23.49
C GLY A 564 18.90 3.34 -22.36
N GLY A 565 17.64 3.04 -22.05
CA GLY A 565 16.88 3.74 -21.03
C GLY A 565 16.59 5.21 -21.35
N MET A 566 16.17 5.95 -20.33
CA MET A 566 15.83 7.38 -20.39
C MET A 566 16.43 8.16 -19.20
N GLY A 567 16.52 9.48 -19.35
CA GLY A 567 17.06 10.40 -18.34
C GLY A 567 18.50 10.84 -18.59
N GLU A 568 19.05 11.58 -17.62
CA GLU A 568 20.37 12.21 -17.69
C GLU A 568 21.36 11.56 -16.71
N ALA A 569 22.46 11.02 -17.24
CA ALA A 569 23.41 10.22 -16.47
C ALA A 569 24.85 10.73 -16.59
N ASP A 570 25.55 10.89 -15.48
CA ASP A 570 27.00 11.07 -15.45
C ASP A 570 27.71 9.78 -15.00
N LEU A 571 28.87 9.50 -15.59
CA LEU A 571 29.66 8.30 -15.34
C LEU A 571 31.09 8.68 -14.92
N PHE A 572 31.60 8.07 -13.85
CA PHE A 572 32.93 8.32 -13.29
C PHE A 572 33.64 7.02 -12.91
N VAL A 573 34.98 7.04 -12.82
CA VAL A 573 35.75 5.95 -12.20
C VAL A 573 36.79 6.47 -11.20
N CYS A 574 36.85 5.82 -10.04
CA CYS A 574 37.80 6.07 -8.96
C CYS A 574 38.73 4.88 -8.75
N TYR A 575 40.04 5.12 -8.57
CA TYR A 575 41.05 4.08 -8.31
C TYR A 575 41.37 3.98 -6.82
N LYS A 576 41.36 2.75 -6.27
CA LYS A 576 41.59 2.37 -4.86
C LYS A 576 40.70 3.03 -3.78
N LYS A 577 39.98 4.12 -4.09
CA LYS A 577 39.04 4.83 -3.20
C LYS A 577 37.61 4.65 -3.69
N LEU A 578 36.67 4.45 -2.76
CA LEU A 578 35.23 4.35 -3.02
C LEU A 578 34.73 5.56 -3.84
N ARG A 579 34.98 6.78 -3.34
CA ARG A 579 34.76 8.04 -4.07
C ARG A 579 36.05 8.78 -4.37
N CYS A 580 35.96 9.64 -5.38
CA CYS A 580 36.95 10.61 -5.82
C CYS A 580 36.18 11.86 -6.29
N ASN A 581 36.85 13.01 -6.34
CA ASN A 581 36.22 14.25 -6.79
C ASN A 581 35.92 14.17 -8.31
N GLU A 582 34.66 14.34 -8.69
CA GLU A 582 34.15 14.25 -10.07
C GLU A 582 34.79 15.26 -11.03
N HIS A 583 35.13 16.46 -10.53
CA HIS A 583 35.86 17.48 -11.30
C HIS A 583 37.36 17.18 -11.46
N LEU A 584 37.93 16.30 -10.61
CA LEU A 584 39.36 15.97 -10.59
C LEU A 584 39.71 14.55 -11.06
N THR A 585 38.74 13.64 -11.23
CA THR A 585 39.03 12.33 -11.83
C THR A 585 39.22 12.45 -13.33
N LYS A 586 40.29 11.83 -13.85
CA LYS A 586 40.57 11.77 -15.29
C LYS A 586 39.70 10.75 -16.05
N TRP A 587 38.91 9.96 -15.34
CA TRP A 587 38.00 8.97 -15.91
C TRP A 587 36.56 9.43 -15.63
N ARG A 588 36.01 10.23 -16.56
CA ARG A 588 34.62 10.72 -16.50
C ARG A 588 33.99 10.83 -17.88
N SER A 589 32.66 10.82 -17.91
CA SER A 589 31.83 11.11 -19.07
C SER A 589 30.52 11.73 -18.55
N ASN A 590 30.24 12.96 -18.96
CA ASN A 590 29.11 13.77 -18.49
C ASN A 590 28.33 14.41 -19.66
N LYS A 591 28.12 13.64 -20.73
CA LYS A 591 27.37 14.08 -21.91
C LYS A 591 25.87 14.17 -21.60
N PRO A 592 25.06 14.84 -22.44
CA PRO A 592 23.62 14.68 -22.41
C PRO A 592 23.19 13.22 -22.60
N GLY A 593 22.09 12.84 -21.96
CA GLY A 593 21.44 11.54 -21.98
C GLY A 593 22.14 10.44 -21.17
N THR A 594 21.62 9.22 -21.32
CA THR A 594 22.10 8.00 -20.64
C THR A 594 23.40 7.43 -21.22
N SER A 595 23.84 7.88 -22.40
CA SER A 595 24.84 7.20 -23.24
C SER A 595 26.28 7.65 -22.98
N GLN A 596 26.82 7.28 -21.82
CA GLN A 596 28.16 7.66 -21.36
C GLN A 596 29.25 6.65 -21.80
N LYS A 597 30.50 7.12 -21.93
CA LYS A 597 31.65 6.29 -22.34
C LYS A 597 32.94 6.73 -21.65
N ILE A 598 33.55 5.82 -20.89
CA ILE A 598 34.92 5.94 -20.37
C ILE A 598 35.83 4.92 -21.06
N LEU A 599 37.02 5.38 -21.43
CA LEU A 599 38.14 4.52 -21.81
C LEU A 599 39.26 4.67 -20.76
N MET A 600 39.72 3.56 -20.21
CA MET A 600 40.89 3.49 -19.35
C MET A 600 42.02 2.80 -20.11
N GLU A 601 42.96 3.57 -20.63
CA GLU A 601 44.16 3.06 -21.30
C GLU A 601 45.22 2.62 -20.29
N SER A 602 45.83 1.47 -20.51
CA SER A 602 46.81 0.80 -19.63
C SER A 602 46.52 0.94 -18.12
N PRO A 603 45.35 0.50 -17.64
CA PRO A 603 44.97 0.64 -16.24
C PRO A 603 45.85 -0.21 -15.32
N LYS A 604 46.17 0.33 -14.14
CA LYS A 604 47.04 -0.33 -13.15
C LYS A 604 46.29 -1.48 -12.46
N LYS A 605 46.98 -2.57 -12.14
CA LYS A 605 46.44 -3.66 -11.31
C LYS A 605 45.88 -3.11 -9.98
N GLY A 606 44.67 -3.52 -9.59
CA GLY A 606 44.03 -3.04 -8.35
C GLY A 606 42.50 -3.00 -8.38
N ARG A 607 41.93 -2.32 -7.38
CA ARG A 607 40.48 -2.05 -7.27
C ARG A 607 40.14 -0.70 -7.88
N TYR A 608 39.06 -0.68 -8.66
CA TYR A 608 38.40 0.50 -9.22
C TYR A 608 36.94 0.49 -8.80
N PHE A 609 36.34 1.68 -8.72
CA PHE A 609 34.93 1.87 -8.42
C PHE A 609 34.33 2.74 -9.54
N ILE A 610 33.31 2.23 -10.21
CA ILE A 610 32.61 2.88 -11.33
C ILE A 610 31.34 3.48 -10.75
N ILE A 611 31.14 4.78 -10.87
CA ILE A 611 29.97 5.50 -10.34
C ILE A 611 29.11 5.94 -11.52
N LEU A 612 27.84 5.57 -11.51
CA LEU A 612 26.78 6.06 -12.40
C LEU A 612 25.82 6.88 -11.55
N LYS A 613 25.67 8.17 -11.87
CA LYS A 613 24.97 9.17 -11.05
C LYS A 613 23.93 9.87 -11.91
N SER A 614 22.69 10.01 -11.44
CA SER A 614 21.71 10.85 -12.14
C SER A 614 22.00 12.34 -11.90
N LYS A 615 21.57 13.21 -12.81
CA LYS A 615 21.73 14.66 -12.62
C LYS A 615 20.73 15.19 -11.59
N VAL A 616 21.01 16.37 -11.04
CA VAL A 616 20.37 16.90 -9.81
C VAL A 616 18.85 17.08 -9.91
N GLU A 617 18.31 17.18 -11.13
CA GLU A 617 16.87 17.36 -11.38
C GLU A 617 16.24 16.18 -12.15
N ASP A 618 17.04 15.18 -12.56
CA ASP A 618 16.64 14.07 -13.43
C ASP A 618 16.80 12.71 -12.76
N PHE A 619 15.87 11.80 -13.08
CA PHE A 619 16.05 10.37 -12.82
C PHE A 619 16.84 9.71 -13.97
N ILE A 620 17.28 8.48 -13.76
CA ILE A 620 17.61 7.55 -14.85
C ILE A 620 16.72 6.32 -14.72
N LYS A 621 16.31 5.73 -15.84
CA LYS A 621 15.49 4.51 -15.86
C LYS A 621 15.90 3.59 -17.01
N ASP A 622 15.86 2.28 -16.76
CA ASP A 622 16.10 1.20 -17.74
C ASP A 622 17.47 1.28 -18.46
N VAL A 623 18.48 1.85 -17.80
CA VAL A 623 19.82 2.06 -18.38
C VAL A 623 20.64 0.76 -18.32
N THR A 624 21.34 0.44 -19.40
CA THR A 624 22.31 -0.66 -19.42
C THR A 624 23.73 -0.16 -19.18
N LEU A 625 24.47 -0.76 -18.24
CA LEU A 625 25.92 -0.60 -18.10
C LEU A 625 26.67 -1.82 -18.65
N LYS A 626 27.71 -1.58 -19.46
CA LYS A 626 28.56 -2.62 -20.04
C LYS A 626 30.04 -2.34 -19.81
N VAL A 627 30.79 -3.36 -19.40
CA VAL A 627 32.24 -3.33 -19.18
C VAL A 627 32.94 -4.32 -20.11
N THR A 628 33.96 -3.88 -20.83
CA THR A 628 34.74 -4.72 -21.77
C THR A 628 36.23 -4.46 -21.59
N PHE A 629 37.03 -5.53 -21.55
CA PHE A 629 38.49 -5.44 -21.46
C PHE A 629 39.12 -5.77 -22.81
N GLU A 630 40.25 -5.13 -23.11
CA GLU A 630 41.19 -5.50 -24.15
C GLU A 630 42.52 -5.83 -23.46
N GLU A 631 43.01 -7.05 -23.60
CA GLU A 631 44.27 -7.46 -22.98
C GLU A 631 45.48 -6.89 -23.73
N LYS A 632 46.64 -6.80 -23.07
CA LYS A 632 47.90 -6.65 -23.81
C LYS A 632 48.21 -7.99 -24.46
N ARG A 633 48.43 -8.00 -25.78
CA ARG A 633 49.16 -9.06 -26.46
C ARG A 633 50.64 -8.98 -26.10
#